data_AF-A0A3B9HW93-F1
#
_entry.id   AF-A0A3B9HW93-F1
#
_cell.length_a   1.000
_cell.length_b   1.000
_cell.length_c   1.000
_cell.angle_alpha   90.00
_cell.angle_beta   90.00
_cell.angle_gamma   90.00
#
_symmetry.space_group_name_H-M   'P 1'
#
loop_
_entity.id
_entity.type
_entity.pdbx_description
1 polymer ?
#
loop_
_entity_poly.entity_id
_entity_poly.type
_entity_poly.pdbx_seq_one_letter_code
_entity_poly.pdbx_strand_id
1 'polypeptide(L)'
;MASLYAFFANQSTAEFFTILLIGLVFLGVVLYKYDVIEKRHLRVSGFDKALIYSSIGITLFSAMLLFGKLLFPDNVDSLLLLLGLKDVLFAATMNFQALVLGVLGLLL
;
A
#
# COMPACT_ATOMS: atom_id res chain seq x y z
N MET A 1 -23.14 6.45 6.58
CA MET A 1 -22.64 5.43 5.64
C MET A 1 -22.59 5.91 4.19
N ALA A 2 -23.62 6.59 3.66
CA ALA A 2 -23.64 7.06 2.27
C ALA A 2 -22.49 8.02 1.87
N SER A 3 -22.05 8.90 2.77
CA SER A 3 -20.91 9.80 2.55
C SER A 3 -19.57 9.06 2.47
N LEU A 4 -19.37 8.04 3.31
CA LEU A 4 -18.20 7.15 3.27
C LEU A 4 -18.18 6.30 2.00
N TYR A 5 -19.34 5.81 1.57
CA TYR A 5 -19.48 5.09 0.30
C TYR A 5 -19.08 5.98 -0.88
N ALA A 6 -19.59 7.21 -0.94
CA ALA A 6 -19.23 8.17 -1.99
C ALA A 6 -17.73 8.53 -1.98
N PHE A 7 -17.11 8.58 -0.80
CA PHE A 7 -15.68 8.85 -0.65
C PHE A 7 -14.80 7.73 -1.23
N PHE A 8 -15.11 6.47 -0.90
CA PHE A 8 -14.39 5.32 -1.47
C PHE A 8 -14.81 4.99 -2.91
N ALA A 9 -15.95 5.50 -3.39
CA ALA A 9 -16.34 5.40 -4.80
C ALA A 9 -15.48 6.29 -5.71
N ASN A 10 -14.77 7.28 -5.16
CA ASN A 10 -13.82 8.08 -5.91
C ASN A 10 -12.51 7.30 -6.15
N GLN A 11 -12.17 7.09 -7.43
CA GLN A 11 -10.98 6.34 -7.84
C GLN A 11 -9.67 6.90 -7.25
N SER A 12 -9.49 8.23 -7.25
CA SER A 12 -8.25 8.86 -6.77
C SER A 12 -8.06 8.61 -5.28
N THR A 13 -9.15 8.71 -4.52
CA THR A 13 -9.18 8.40 -3.09
C THR A 13 -8.93 6.93 -2.84
N ALA A 14 -9.60 6.03 -3.55
CA ALA A 14 -9.40 4.58 -3.42
C ALA A 14 -7.95 4.18 -3.72
N GLU A 15 -7.34 4.77 -4.75
CA GLU A 15 -5.94 4.50 -5.12
C GLU A 15 -4.98 4.99 -4.04
N PHE A 16 -5.21 6.19 -3.47
CA PHE A 16 -4.43 6.68 -2.34
C PHE A 16 -4.47 5.71 -1.15
N PHE A 17 -5.66 5.24 -0.77
CA PHE A 17 -5.79 4.27 0.32
C PHE A 17 -5.20 2.90 -0.02
N THR A 18 -5.21 2.51 -1.30
CA THR A 18 -4.57 1.28 -1.75
C THR A 18 -3.05 1.36 -1.57
N ILE A 19 -2.42 2.45 -2.00
CA ILE A 19 -0.97 2.68 -1.79
C ILE A 19 -0.66 2.71 -0.29
N LEU A 20 -1.50 3.39 0.51
CA LEU A 20 -1.35 3.44 1.96
C LEU A 20 -1.43 2.05 2.59
N LEU A 21 -2.42 1.25 2.21
CA LEU A 21 -2.60 -0.11 2.71
C LEU A 21 -1.38 -0.97 2.38
N ILE A 22 -0.89 -0.93 1.14
CA ILE A 22 0.32 -1.65 0.72
C ILE A 22 1.50 -1.23 1.61
N GLY A 23 1.74 0.07 1.75
CA GLY A 23 2.82 0.59 2.60
C GLY A 23 2.72 0.12 4.05
N LEU A 24 1.52 0.15 4.64
CA LEU A 24 1.28 -0.30 6.02
C LEU A 24 1.46 -1.81 6.19
N VAL A 25 1.04 -2.63 5.22
CA VAL A 25 1.24 -4.08 5.25
C VAL A 25 2.73 -4.41 5.26
N PHE A 26 3.51 -3.81 4.36
CA PHE A 26 4.96 -4.05 4.31
C PHE A 26 5.69 -3.47 5.53
N LEU A 27 5.24 -2.33 6.07
CA LEU A 27 5.74 -1.82 7.35
C LEU A 27 5.47 -2.81 8.49
N GLY A 28 4.26 -3.38 8.53
CA GLY A 28 3.89 -4.41 9.49
C GLY A 28 4.78 -5.65 9.41
N VAL A 29 5.12 -6.09 8.19
CA VAL A 29 6.07 -7.20 7.96
C VAL A 29 7.45 -6.86 8.54
N VAL A 30 7.95 -5.65 8.30
CA VAL A 30 9.25 -5.19 8.84
C VAL A 30 9.21 -5.22 10.36
N LEU A 31 8.23 -4.56 10.99
CA LEU A 31 8.12 -4.48 12.44
C LEU A 31 7.98 -5.86 13.08
N TYR A 32 7.14 -6.73 12.52
CA TYR A 32 6.96 -8.10 13.01
C TYR A 32 8.25 -8.91 12.92
N LYS A 33 8.97 -8.84 11.78
CA LYS A 33 10.22 -9.58 11.60
C LYS A 33 11.31 -9.07 12.55
N TYR A 34 11.46 -7.76 12.70
CA TYR A 34 12.38 -7.17 13.66
C TYR A 34 12.08 -7.63 15.09
N ASP A 35 10.82 -7.54 15.52
CA ASP A 35 10.39 -7.93 16.86
C ASP A 35 10.61 -9.43 17.14
N VAL A 36 10.30 -10.31 16.17
CA VAL A 36 10.52 -11.76 16.32
C VAL A 36 12.01 -12.10 16.37
N ILE A 37 12.83 -11.48 15.54
CA ILE A 37 14.29 -11.71 15.52
C ILE A 37 14.88 -11.29 16.87
N GLU A 38 14.47 -10.12 17.37
CA GLU A 38 14.95 -9.56 18.64
C GLU A 38 14.52 -10.44 19.82
N LYS A 39 13.21 -10.74 19.95
CA LYS A 39 12.66 -11.52 21.08
C LYS A 39 13.13 -12.96 21.14
N ARG A 40 13.40 -13.58 19.99
CA ARG A 40 13.82 -14.99 19.91
C ARG A 40 15.33 -15.16 19.75
N HIS A 41 16.10 -14.07 19.76
CA HIS A 41 17.55 -14.05 19.53
C HIS A 41 17.97 -14.90 18.31
N LEU A 42 17.15 -14.85 17.25
CA LEU A 42 17.38 -15.68 16.06
C LEU A 42 18.49 -15.07 15.21
N ARG A 43 19.37 -15.91 14.67
CA ARG A 43 20.29 -15.47 13.62
C ARG A 43 19.50 -15.14 12.37
N VAL A 44 19.60 -13.90 11.92
CA VAL A 44 18.94 -13.42 10.70
C VAL A 44 19.50 -14.17 9.50
N SER A 45 18.66 -14.99 8.85
CA SER A 45 19.04 -15.69 7.63
C SER A 45 19.21 -14.69 6.48
N GLY A 46 19.93 -15.09 5.42
CA GLY A 46 20.03 -14.27 4.20
C GLY A 46 18.66 -13.95 3.59
N PHE A 47 17.72 -14.89 3.69
CA PHE A 47 16.33 -14.71 3.26
C PHE A 47 15.60 -13.68 4.11
N ASP A 48 15.72 -13.72 5.44
CA ASP A 48 15.09 -12.74 6.32
C ASP A 48 15.63 -11.32 6.07
N LYS A 49 16.93 -11.18 5.82
CA LYS A 49 17.51 -9.89 5.41
C LYS A 49 16.89 -9.39 4.12
N ALA A 50 16.85 -10.24 3.07
CA ALA A 50 16.29 -9.86 1.79
C ALA A 50 14.82 -9.42 1.92
N LEU A 51 14.02 -10.15 2.71
CA LEU A 51 12.61 -9.83 2.96
C LEU A 51 12.45 -8.52 3.73
N ILE A 52 13.27 -8.26 4.75
CA ILE A 52 13.22 -7.01 5.51
C ILE A 52 13.60 -5.83 4.61
N TYR A 53 14.71 -5.91 3.90
CA TYR A 53 15.17 -4.81 3.06
C TYR A 53 14.23 -4.51 1.89
N SER A 54 13.68 -5.55 1.24
CA SER A 54 12.68 -5.35 0.18
C SER A 54 11.41 -4.73 0.73
N SER A 55 10.94 -5.17 1.90
CA SER A 55 9.75 -4.62 2.57
C SER A 55 9.96 -3.16 3.00
N ILE A 56 11.14 -2.81 3.51
CA ILE A 56 11.52 -1.40 3.79
C ILE A 56 11.48 -0.59 2.50
N GLY A 57 12.09 -1.10 1.42
CA GLY A 57 12.08 -0.43 0.12
C GLY A 57 10.67 -0.17 -0.41
N ILE A 58 9.79 -1.17 -0.34
CA ILE A 58 8.38 -1.03 -0.76
C ILE A 58 7.64 -0.03 0.13
N THR A 59 7.88 -0.04 1.44
CA THR A 59 7.27 0.91 2.38
C THR A 59 7.66 2.34 2.06
N LEU A 60 8.97 2.59 1.88
CA LEU A 60 9.50 3.91 1.54
C LEU A 60 9.03 4.37 0.16
N PHE A 61 9.00 3.46 -0.81
CA PHE A 61 8.47 3.75 -2.14
C PHE A 61 6.99 4.12 -2.08
N SER A 62 6.19 3.37 -1.32
CA SER A 62 4.77 3.70 -1.11
C SER A 62 4.58 5.06 -0.44
N ALA A 63 5.40 5.38 0.58
CA ALA A 63 5.37 6.70 1.20
C ALA A 63 5.73 7.81 0.21
N MET A 64 6.76 7.62 -0.62
CA MET A 64 7.14 8.56 -1.68
C MET A 64 6.00 8.76 -2.68
N LEU A 65 5.31 7.70 -3.09
CA LEU A 65 4.15 7.81 -3.98
C LEU A 65 2.99 8.57 -3.32
N LEU A 66 2.71 8.34 -2.04
CA LEU A 66 1.67 9.08 -1.32
C LEU A 66 1.99 10.57 -1.22
N PHE A 67 3.20 10.92 -0.80
CA PHE A 67 3.66 12.31 -0.74
C PHE A 67 3.66 12.95 -2.14
N GLY A 68 4.17 12.22 -3.13
CA GLY A 68 4.15 12.66 -4.53
C GLY A 68 2.73 12.89 -5.03
N LYS A 69 1.77 12.03 -4.68
CA LYS A 69 0.38 12.18 -5.15
C LYS A 69 -0.33 13.38 -4.52
N LEU A 70 0.07 13.77 -3.31
CA LEU A 70 -0.43 14.97 -2.64
C LEU A 70 0.15 16.27 -3.21
N LEU A 71 1.42 16.26 -3.63
CA LEU A 71 2.13 17.47 -4.06
C LEU A 71 2.23 17.63 -5.58
N PHE A 72 2.40 16.53 -6.31
CA PHE A 72 2.70 16.44 -7.74
C PHE A 72 2.03 15.20 -8.38
N PRO A 73 0.69 15.13 -8.44
CA PRO A 73 -0.04 13.94 -8.90
C PRO A 73 0.33 13.48 -10.32
N ASP A 74 0.48 14.41 -11.26
CA ASP A 74 0.82 14.10 -12.66
C ASP A 74 2.19 13.42 -12.82
N ASN A 75 3.15 13.79 -11.96
CA ASN A 75 4.49 13.21 -11.95
C ASN A 75 4.45 11.77 -11.43
N VAL A 76 3.60 11.50 -10.43
CA VAL A 76 3.42 10.15 -9.89
C VAL A 76 2.77 9.23 -10.92
N ASP A 77 1.76 9.70 -11.63
CA ASP A 77 1.11 8.92 -12.68
C ASP A 77 2.07 8.57 -13.81
N SER A 78 2.95 9.51 -14.17
CA SER A 78 4.00 9.32 -15.17
C SER A 78 5.08 8.34 -14.67
N LEU A 79 5.47 8.43 -13.40
CA LEU A 79 6.42 7.50 -12.77
C LEU A 79 5.86 6.07 -12.72
N LEU A 80 4.59 5.91 -12.33
CA LEU A 80 3.91 4.62 -12.28
C LEU A 80 3.78 4.00 -13.67
N LEU A 81 3.53 4.83 -14.69
CA LEU A 81 3.51 4.38 -16.08
C LEU A 81 4.89 3.90 -16.54
N LEU A 82 5.95 4.68 -16.27
CA LEU A 82 7.33 4.33 -16.64
C LEU A 82 7.82 3.03 -15.98
N LEU A 83 7.39 2.78 -14.75
CA LEU A 83 7.73 1.56 -14.02
C LEU A 83 6.84 0.36 -14.40
N GLY A 84 5.85 0.55 -15.28
CA GLY A 84 4.88 -0.49 -15.64
C GLY A 84 3.96 -0.90 -14.48
N LEU A 85 3.86 -0.06 -13.44
CA LEU A 85 3.09 -0.34 -12.22
C LEU A 85 1.68 0.23 -12.27
N LYS A 86 1.37 1.11 -13.24
CA LYS A 86 0.06 1.78 -13.33
C LYS A 86 -1.09 0.78 -13.41
N ASP A 87 -1.02 -0.20 -14.30
CA ASP A 87 -2.09 -1.18 -14.48
C ASP A 87 -2.22 -2.11 -13.27
N VAL A 88 -1.09 -2.47 -12.65
CA VAL A 88 -1.06 -3.29 -11.44
C VAL A 88 -1.72 -2.55 -10.28
N LEU A 89 -1.38 -1.27 -10.10
CA LEU A 89 -1.97 -0.43 -9.07
C LEU A 89 -3.46 -0.19 -9.32
N PHE A 90 -3.84 0.02 -10.58
CA PHE A 90 -5.25 0.16 -10.95
C PHE A 90 -6.05 -1.11 -10.61
N ALA A 91 -5.54 -2.29 -10.98
CA ALA A 91 -6.18 -3.56 -10.65
C ALA A 91 -6.26 -3.80 -9.12
N ALA A 92 -5.20 -3.49 -8.38
CA ALA A 92 -5.21 -3.57 -6.91
C ALA A 92 -6.25 -2.61 -6.31
N THR A 93 -6.33 -1.40 -6.84
CA THR A 93 -7.28 -0.36 -6.41
C THR A 93 -8.71 -0.79 -6.64
N MET A 94 -9.03 -1.34 -7.83
CA MET A 94 -10.36 -1.82 -8.15
C MET A 94 -10.80 -2.95 -7.20
N ASN A 95 -9.90 -3.89 -6.87
CA ASN A 95 -10.19 -4.95 -5.91
C ASN A 95 -10.40 -4.40 -4.49
N PHE A 96 -9.53 -3.49 -4.04
CA PHE A 96 -9.67 -2.82 -2.74
C PHE A 96 -11.00 -2.06 -2.65
N GLN A 97 -11.30 -1.28 -3.68
CA GLN A 97 -12.52 -0.48 -3.77
C GLN A 97 -13.77 -1.37 -3.80
N ALA A 98 -13.77 -2.46 -4.58
CA ALA A 98 -14.86 -3.43 -4.60
C ALA A 98 -15.10 -4.07 -3.22
N LEU A 99 -14.02 -4.42 -2.51
CA LEU A 99 -14.11 -4.99 -1.16
C LEU A 99 -14.67 -3.98 -0.16
N VAL A 100 -14.13 -2.77 -0.13
CA VAL A 100 -14.57 -1.72 0.81
C VAL A 100 -16.01 -1.29 0.53
N LEU A 101 -16.37 -1.05 -0.73
CA LEU A 101 -17.74 -0.68 -1.10
C LEU A 101 -18.72 -1.83 -0.86
N GLY A 102 -18.30 -3.08 -1.09
CA GLY A 102 -19.10 -4.27 -0.76
C GLY A 102 -19.43 -4.36 0.73
N VAL A 103 -18.42 -4.18 1.59
CA VAL A 103 -18.63 -4.15 3.05
C VAL A 103 -19.50 -2.97 3.48
N LEU A 104 -19.24 -1.77 2.95
CA LEU A 104 -20.05 -0.58 3.27
C LEU A 104 -21.49 -0.71 2.77
N GLY A 105 -21.71 -1.38 1.63
CA GLY A 105 -23.03 -1.64 1.08
C GLY A 105 -23.85 -2.63 1.91
N LEU A 106 -23.21 -3.59 2.58
CA LEU A 106 -23.87 -4.49 3.53
C LEU A 106 -24.26 -3.80 4.85
N LEU A 107 -23.62 -2.68 5.17
CA LEU A 107 -23.83 -1.91 6.40
C LEU A 107 -24.70 -0.64 6.18
N LEU A 108 -25.15 -0.41 4.94
CA LEU A 108 -26.06 0.66 4.54
C LEU A 108 -27.52 0.23 4.71
#